data_AF-A0A843TTI0-F1
#
_entry.id   AF-A0A843TTI0-F1
#
_cell.length_a   1.000
_cell.length_b   1.000
_cell.length_c   1.000
_cell.angle_alpha   90.00
_cell.angle_beta   90.00
_cell.angle_gamma   90.00
#
_symmetry.space_group_name_H-M   'P 1'
#
loop_
_entity.id
_entity.type
_entity.pdbx_description
1 polymer ?
#
loop_
_entity_poly.entity_id
_entity_poly.type
_entity_poly.pdbx_seq_one_letter_code
_entity_poly.pdbx_strand_id
1 'polypeptide(L)'
;MQIQVKCSCGAGDCPEWAIVELQGVVEAHPSVGNQIQNLEIGRLCCTSQLSRLSLILQANYTFTVGYHELSGTKMTLKKPLLVLRKRKEKALDGAPPPKTELEVIGIIRHRILFKSRPKALISKPQTKEKRTG
;
A
#
# COMPACT_ATOMS: atom_id res chain seq x y z
N MET A 1 20.06 -0.24 26.05
CA MET A 1 19.60 -1.18 25.00
C MET A 1 20.10 -0.65 23.66
N GLN A 2 20.95 -1.38 22.95
CA GLN A 2 21.49 -0.98 21.64
C GLN A 2 20.94 -1.93 20.57
N ILE A 3 20.24 -1.38 19.58
CA ILE A 3 19.71 -2.14 18.45
C ILE A 3 20.70 -2.00 17.29
N GLN A 4 21.22 -3.12 16.80
CA GLN A 4 22.12 -3.13 15.66
C GLN A 4 21.30 -3.15 14.37
N VAL A 5 21.53 -2.16 13.52
CA VAL A 5 20.87 -2.01 12.22
C VAL A 5 21.93 -2.04 11.13
N LYS A 6 21.75 -2.92 10.15
CA LYS A 6 22.61 -3.00 8.98
C LYS A 6 21.82 -2.61 7.73
N CYS A 7 22.33 -1.69 6.93
CA CYS A 7 21.83 -1.50 5.57
C CYS A 7 22.51 -2.52 4.66
N SER A 8 21.71 -3.37 4.03
CA SER A 8 22.16 -4.33 3.01
C SER A 8 21.84 -3.87 1.58
N CYS A 9 21.05 -2.81 1.49
CA CYS A 9 20.98 -1.91 0.36
C CYS A 9 22.40 -1.57 -0.11
N GLY A 10 22.74 -1.91 -1.36
CA GLY A 10 24.03 -1.57 -1.97
C GLY A 10 24.28 -0.05 -1.96
N ALA A 11 25.43 0.40 -2.46
CA ALA A 11 25.91 1.79 -2.38
C ALA A 11 24.98 2.85 -3.04
N GLY A 12 23.80 3.11 -2.46
CA GLY A 12 22.82 4.11 -2.89
C GLY A 12 21.41 3.58 -3.17
N ASP A 13 21.24 2.31 -3.54
CA ASP A 13 20.00 1.80 -4.15
C ASP A 13 19.06 1.09 -3.15
N CYS A 14 18.73 1.75 -2.04
CA CYS A 14 17.62 1.28 -1.20
C CYS A 14 16.31 1.33 -2.01
N PRO A 15 15.56 0.21 -2.14
CA PRO A 15 14.26 0.25 -2.78
C PRO A 15 13.33 1.26 -2.09
N GLU A 16 12.64 2.08 -2.88
CA GLU A 16 11.57 2.95 -2.38
C GLU A 16 10.28 2.13 -2.27
N TRP A 17 9.70 2.15 -1.08
CA TRP A 17 8.42 1.52 -0.75
C TRP A 17 7.37 2.60 -0.55
N ALA A 18 6.10 2.23 -0.67
CA ALA A 18 4.98 3.11 -0.37
C ALA A 18 3.99 2.42 0.57
N ILE A 19 3.35 3.21 1.42
CA ILE A 19 2.20 2.76 2.21
C ILE A 19 0.93 3.01 1.39
N VAL A 20 0.04 2.02 1.33
CA VAL A 20 -1.35 2.21 0.90
C VAL A 20 -2.20 2.31 2.16
N GLU A 21 -2.77 3.48 2.41
CA GLU A 21 -3.53 3.78 3.64
C GLU A 21 -5.01 3.98 3.30
N LEU A 22 -5.86 3.16 3.90
CA LEU A 22 -7.32 3.16 3.74
C LEU A 22 -7.96 3.63 5.04
N GLN A 23 -8.88 4.59 4.97
CA GLN A 23 -9.68 4.99 6.12
C GLN A 23 -10.85 4.00 6.31
N GLY A 24 -10.60 2.90 7.02
CA GLY A 24 -11.59 1.86 7.29
C GLY A 24 -10.95 0.51 7.58
N VAL A 25 -11.73 -0.56 7.42
CA VAL A 25 -11.28 -1.96 7.59
C VAL A 25 -11.39 -2.67 6.24
N VAL A 26 -10.37 -3.47 5.89
CA VAL A 26 -10.42 -4.38 4.73
C VAL A 26 -11.00 -5.70 5.21
N GLU A 27 -12.23 -5.97 4.81
CA GLU A 27 -12.94 -7.21 5.15
C GLU A 27 -12.68 -8.28 4.09
N ALA A 28 -12.21 -9.45 4.51
CA ALA A 28 -12.09 -10.61 3.63
C ALA A 28 -13.47 -11.25 3.41
N HIS A 29 -13.70 -11.79 2.20
CA HIS A 29 -14.91 -12.57 1.96
C HIS A 29 -14.91 -13.83 2.86
N PRO A 30 -16.05 -14.23 3.45
CA PRO A 30 -16.11 -15.36 4.38
C PRO A 30 -15.52 -16.67 3.83
N SER A 31 -15.58 -16.88 2.51
CA SER A 31 -15.01 -18.07 1.85
C SER A 31 -13.48 -18.14 1.89
N VAL A 32 -12.79 -17.02 2.13
CA VAL A 32 -11.31 -16.93 2.19
C VAL A 32 -10.82 -17.08 3.64
N GLY A 33 -11.72 -17.01 4.62
CA GLY A 33 -11.39 -17.00 6.04
C GLY A 33 -10.44 -15.84 6.41
N ASN A 34 -9.53 -16.10 7.34
CA ASN A 34 -8.59 -15.07 7.84
C ASN A 34 -7.28 -14.97 7.04
N GLN A 35 -7.15 -15.70 5.93
CA GLN A 35 -5.90 -15.78 5.19
C GLN A 35 -5.82 -14.67 4.12
N ILE A 36 -5.38 -13.48 4.55
CA ILE A 36 -5.17 -12.32 3.66
C ILE A 36 -3.78 -12.36 3.00
N GLN A 37 -2.87 -13.20 3.49
CA GLN A 37 -1.50 -13.28 2.98
C GLN A 37 -1.49 -13.73 1.51
N ASN A 38 -0.84 -12.95 0.65
CA ASN A 38 -0.76 -13.17 -0.80
C ASN A 38 -2.13 -13.20 -1.52
N LEU A 39 -3.20 -12.72 -0.88
CA LEU A 39 -4.49 -12.57 -1.54
C LEU A 39 -4.46 -11.35 -2.46
N GLU A 40 -4.84 -11.53 -3.72
CA GLU A 40 -5.13 -10.39 -4.59
C GLU A 40 -6.41 -9.72 -4.09
N ILE A 41 -6.27 -8.55 -3.47
CA ILE A 41 -7.40 -7.80 -2.91
C ILE A 41 -7.99 -6.78 -3.87
N GLY A 42 -7.32 -6.49 -4.98
CA GLY A 42 -7.76 -5.42 -5.87
C GLY A 42 -6.69 -4.84 -6.78
N ARG A 43 -7.05 -3.75 -7.45
CA ARG A 43 -6.20 -3.07 -8.44
C ARG A 43 -5.94 -1.63 -8.04
N LEU A 44 -4.65 -1.27 -7.94
CA LEU A 44 -4.20 0.10 -7.72
C LEU A 44 -3.76 0.71 -9.05
N CYS A 45 -4.39 1.80 -9.45
CA CYS A 45 -4.04 2.54 -10.67
C CYS A 45 -3.55 3.95 -10.33
N CYS A 46 -2.52 4.40 -11.04
CA CYS A 46 -2.03 5.77 -10.97
C CYS A 46 -2.35 6.45 -12.30
N THR A 47 -3.13 7.53 -12.25
CA THR A 47 -3.34 8.39 -13.41
C THR A 47 -2.46 9.62 -13.25
N SER A 48 -1.38 9.66 -14.01
CA SER A 48 -0.50 10.81 -14.11
C SER A 48 -1.09 11.77 -15.14
N GLN A 49 -1.78 12.83 -14.70
CA GLN A 49 -2.13 13.91 -15.61
C GLN A 49 -0.90 14.80 -15.78
N LEU A 50 -0.31 14.77 -16.97
CA LEU A 50 0.73 15.71 -17.36
C LEU A 50 0.05 17.05 -17.67
N SER A 51 -0.33 17.81 -16.64
CA SER A 51 -0.85 19.16 -16.86
C SER A 51 0.31 20.05 -17.29
N ARG A 52 0.37 20.39 -18.58
CA ARG A 52 1.40 21.28 -19.19
C ARG A 52 1.52 22.67 -18.55
N LEU A 53 0.61 23.02 -17.64
CA LEU A 53 0.55 24.31 -16.96
C LEU A 53 1.00 24.28 -15.50
N SER A 54 1.35 23.11 -14.95
CA SER A 54 1.81 22.99 -13.56
C SER A 54 3.08 22.15 -13.53
N LEU A 55 4.18 22.73 -13.05
CA LEU A 55 5.42 22.04 -12.70
C LEU A 55 5.24 21.02 -11.54
N ILE A 56 4.00 20.78 -11.11
CA ILE A 56 3.64 19.81 -10.07
C ILE A 56 2.91 18.64 -10.75
N LEU A 57 3.59 17.50 -10.83
CA LEU A 57 2.98 16.20 -11.15
C LEU A 57 2.06 15.80 -9.99
N GLN A 58 0.79 16.16 -10.07
CA GLN A 58 -0.22 15.66 -9.14
C GLN A 58 -0.76 14.32 -9.65
N ALA A 59 -0.23 13.23 -9.09
CA ALA A 59 -0.70 11.88 -9.39
C ALA A 59 -1.99 11.59 -8.60
N ASN A 60 -3.07 11.30 -9.33
CA ASN A 60 -4.31 10.77 -8.75
C ASN A 60 -4.25 9.25 -8.75
N TYR A 61 -4.71 8.63 -7.67
CA TYR A 61 -4.75 7.18 -7.52
C TYR A 61 -6.19 6.71 -7.42
N THR A 62 -6.48 5.59 -8.08
CA THR A 62 -7.71 4.84 -7.88
C THR A 62 -7.37 3.46 -7.35
N PHE A 63 -8.12 2.99 -6.36
CA PHE A 63 -7.97 1.66 -5.81
C PHE A 63 -9.31 0.95 -5.85
N THR A 64 -9.36 -0.16 -6.58
CA THR A 64 -10.57 -0.97 -6.73
C THR A 64 -10.44 -2.22 -5.88
N VAL A 65 -11.36 -2.42 -4.93
CA VAL A 65 -11.43 -3.60 -4.05
C VAL A 65 -12.86 -4.15 -4.10
N GLY A 66 -13.03 -5.38 -4.58
CA GLY A 66 -14.35 -5.93 -4.87
C GLY A 66 -15.13 -5.03 -5.84
N TYR A 67 -16.36 -4.64 -5.47
CA TYR A 67 -17.20 -3.71 -6.23
C TYR A 67 -17.05 -2.24 -5.78
N HIS A 68 -16.03 -1.93 -4.99
CA HIS A 68 -15.77 -0.58 -4.50
C HIS A 68 -14.59 0.05 -5.19
N GLU A 69 -14.73 1.32 -5.53
CA GLU A 69 -13.65 2.19 -5.99
C GLU A 69 -13.39 3.29 -4.97
N LEU A 70 -12.12 3.48 -4.63
CA LEU A 70 -11.64 4.57 -3.79
C LEU A 70 -10.75 5.49 -4.62
N SER A 71 -10.89 6.80 -4.39
CA SER A 71 -9.99 7.81 -4.94
C SER A 71 -9.02 8.27 -3.85
N GLY A 72 -7.74 8.31 -4.20
CA GLY A 72 -6.65 8.63 -3.28
C GLY A 72 -5.58 9.51 -3.91
N THR A 73 -4.69 10.02 -3.05
CA THR A 73 -3.60 10.92 -3.44
C THR A 73 -2.29 10.50 -2.79
N LYS A 74 -1.18 10.77 -3.48
CA LYS A 74 0.16 10.58 -2.90
C LYS A 74 0.45 11.72 -1.92
N MET A 75 0.90 11.36 -0.72
CA MET A 75 1.34 12.29 0.31
C MET A 75 2.77 11.98 0.73
N THR A 76 3.60 13.01 0.83
CA THR A 76 4.93 12.89 1.46
C THR A 76 4.78 12.74 2.97
N LEU A 77 5.53 11.81 3.56
CA LEU A 77 5.58 11.60 5.01
C LEU A 77 6.45 12.69 5.64
N LYS A 78 5.97 13.29 6.74
CA LYS A 78 6.76 14.25 7.54
C LYS A 78 8.03 13.61 8.13
N LYS A 79 7.97 12.30 8.39
CA LYS A 79 9.08 11.49 8.88
C LYS A 79 9.15 10.22 8.01
N PRO A 80 10.19 10.06 7.18
CA PRO A 80 10.40 8.82 6.43
C PRO A 80 10.56 7.61 7.36
N LEU A 81 10.15 6.44 6.88
CA LEU A 81 10.24 5.18 7.63
C LEU A 81 11.24 4.23 6.97
N LEU A 82 11.98 3.49 7.78
CA LEU A 82 12.78 2.36 7.31
C LEU A 82 11.93 1.09 7.33
N VAL A 83 12.01 0.31 6.26
CA VAL A 83 11.46 -1.06 6.23
C VAL A 83 12.56 -1.98 6.73
N LEU A 84 12.31 -2.61 7.88
CA LEU A 84 13.27 -3.49 8.54
C LEU A 84 12.84 -4.95 8.43
N ARG A 85 13.77 -5.82 8.04
CA ARG A 85 13.62 -7.27 8.10
C ARG A 85 14.37 -7.80 9.31
N LYS A 86 13.68 -8.51 10.20
CA LYS A 86 14.33 -9.22 11.30
C LYS A 86 15.02 -10.47 10.76
N ARG A 87 16.33 -10.59 10.93
CA ARG A 87 17.06 -11.81 10.62
C ARG A 87 16.84 -12.81 11.76
N LYS A 88 16.39 -14.01 11.43
CA LYS A 88 16.40 -15.15 12.37
C LYS A 88 17.68 -15.94 12.10
N GLU A 89 18.65 -15.87 13.00
CA GLU A 89 19.73 -16.86 13.01
C GLU A 89 19.13 -18.22 13.38
N LYS A 90 19.53 -19.28 12.66
CA LYS A 90 19.27 -20.64 13.11
C LYS A 90 20.14 -20.84 14.36
N ALA A 91 19.51 -21.13 15.49
CA ALA A 91 20.24 -21.52 16.68
C ALA A 91 21.02 -22.81 16.36
N LEU A 92 22.35 -22.72 16.30
CA LEU A 92 23.19 -23.90 16.42
C LEU A 92 23.23 -24.29 17.90
N ASP A 93 23.14 -25.59 18.18
CA ASP A 93 23.26 -26.11 19.54
C ASP A 93 24.60 -25.68 20.16
N GLY A 94 24.53 -25.04 21.34
CA GLY A 94 25.68 -24.53 22.08
C GLY A 94 26.08 -23.08 21.77
N ALA A 95 25.39 -22.38 20.87
CA ALA A 95 25.67 -20.97 20.58
C ALA A 95 25.01 -20.00 21.59
N PRO A 96 25.62 -18.82 21.85
CA PRO A 96 25.00 -17.77 22.66
C PRO A 96 23.63 -17.34 22.09
N PRO A 97 22.76 -16.72 22.91
CA PRO A 97 21.42 -16.35 22.50
C PRO A 97 21.43 -15.55 21.18
N PRO A 98 20.51 -15.84 20.25
CA PRO A 98 20.57 -15.31 18.90
C PRO A 98 20.55 -13.77 18.94
N LYS A 99 21.56 -13.15 18.34
CA LYS A 99 21.60 -11.69 18.23
C LYS A 99 20.44 -11.26 17.33
N THR A 100 19.62 -10.34 17.82
CA THR A 100 18.56 -9.74 17.00
C THR A 100 19.22 -8.76 16.04
N GLU A 101 19.47 -9.22 14.80
CA GLU A 101 19.94 -8.38 13.70
C GLU A 101 18.74 -7.86 12.90
N LEU A 102 18.73 -6.55 12.63
CA LEU A 102 17.76 -5.90 11.76
C LEU A 102 18.44 -5.43 10.48
N GLU A 103 17.84 -5.79 9.34
CA GLU A 103 18.31 -5.45 8.01
C GLU A 103 17.39 -4.39 7.38
N VAL A 104 17.95 -3.28 6.88
CA VAL A 104 17.19 -2.29 6.11
C VAL A 104 16.95 -2.84 4.71
N ILE A 105 15.70 -3.04 4.35
CA ILE A 105 15.28 -3.58 3.03
C ILE A 105 14.53 -2.56 2.17
N GLY A 106 14.29 -1.36 2.68
CA GLY A 106 13.62 -0.30 1.93
C GLY A 106 13.41 0.97 2.75
N ILE A 107 13.02 2.03 2.05
CA ILE A 107 12.70 3.32 2.63
C ILE A 107 11.30 3.73 2.16
N ILE A 108 10.47 4.24 3.06
CA ILE A 108 9.15 4.78 2.74
C ILE A 108 9.19 6.28 2.98
N ARG A 109 9.08 7.08 1.93
CA ARG A 109 8.96 8.55 2.04
C ARG A 109 7.56 9.06 1.73
N HIS A 110 6.71 8.21 1.16
CA HIS A 110 5.38 8.58 0.72
C HIS A 110 4.34 7.52 1.10
N ARG A 111 3.10 7.97 1.23
CA ARG A 111 1.91 7.12 1.32
C ARG A 111 0.91 7.49 0.24
N ILE A 112 0.11 6.54 -0.20
CA ILE A 112 -1.08 6.76 -1.02
C ILE A 112 -2.26 6.65 -0.08
N LEU A 113 -2.98 7.75 0.07
CA LEU A 113 -4.01 7.88 1.09
C LEU A 113 -5.40 7.92 0.43
N PHE A 114 -6.28 7.01 0.87
CA PHE A 114 -7.68 6.93 0.47
C PHE A 114 -8.58 7.30 1.66
N LYS A 115 -8.97 8.58 1.74
CA LYS A 115 -9.89 9.12 2.77
C LYS A 115 -11.34 9.23 2.32
N SER A 116 -11.59 9.09 1.02
CA SER A 116 -12.94 9.24 0.48
C SER A 116 -13.78 8.00 0.75
N ARG A 117 -15.10 8.18 0.93
CA ARG A 117 -16.04 7.06 1.06
C ARG A 117 -15.98 6.20 -0.22
N PRO A 118 -15.89 4.86 -0.11
CA PRO A 118 -15.87 3.98 -1.27
C PRO A 118 -17.11 4.16 -2.13
N LYS A 119 -16.92 4.32 -3.44
CA LYS A 119 -18.00 4.39 -4.44
C LYS A 119 -18.30 2.98 -4.92
N ALA A 120 -19.56 2.59 -4.92
CA ALA A 120 -19.95 1.30 -5.48
C ALA A 120 -19.98 1.39 -7.01
N LEU A 121 -19.39 0.40 -7.68
CA LEU A 121 -19.35 0.25 -9.15
C LEU A 121 -20.65 -0.37 -9.67
N ILE A 122 -21.80 0.10 -9.17
CA ILE A 122 -23.11 -0.40 -9.61
C ILE A 122 -23.46 0.27 -10.93
N SER A 123 -23.88 -0.52 -11.93
CA SER A 123 -24.45 0.00 -13.17
C SER A 123 -25.68 0.85 -12.84
N LYS A 124 -25.74 2.09 -13.34
CA LYS A 124 -26.96 2.90 -13.23
C LYS A 124 -28.14 2.10 -13.80
N PRO A 125 -29.30 2.00 -13.11
CA PRO A 125 -30.46 1.34 -13.68
C PRO A 125 -30.87 2.04 -14.98
N GLN A 126 -31.17 1.27 -16.03
CA GLN A 126 -31.67 1.82 -17.28
C GLN A 126 -33.00 2.52 -17.01
N THR A 127 -33.05 3.83 -17.21
CA THR A 127 -34.29 4.59 -17.21
C THR A 127 -35.14 4.06 -18.35
N LYS A 128 -36.18 3.27 -18.05
CA LYS A 128 -37.20 2.93 -19.04
C LYS A 128 -37.87 4.23 -19.45
N GLU A 129 -37.57 4.70 -20.66
CA GLU A 129 -38.33 5.78 -21.29
C GLU A 129 -39.80 5.35 -21.33
N LYS A 130 -40.66 6.12 -20.64
CA LYS A 130 -42.11 6.02 -20.81
C LYS A 130 -42.41 6.38 -22.26
N ARG A 131 -42.75 5.39 -23.08
CA ARG A 131 -43.45 5.63 -24.34
C ARG A 131 -44.80 6.24 -24.00
N THR A 132 -44.94 7.53 -24.23
CA THR A 132 -46.24 8.20 -24.32
C THR A 132 -46.94 7.64 -25.56
N GLY A 133 -48.06 6.95 -25.35
CA GLY A 133 -49.00 6.58 -26.39
C GLY A 133 -49.91 7.75 -26.77
#